data_AF-Q2RUV2-F1
#
_entry.id   AF-Q2RUV2-F1
#
_cell.length_a   1.000
_cell.length_b   1.000
_cell.length_c   1.000
_cell.angle_alpha   90.00
_cell.angle_beta   90.00
_cell.angle_gamma   90.00
#
_symmetry.space_group_name_H-M   'P 1'
#
loop_
_entity.id
_entity.type
_entity.pdbx_description
1 polymer ?
#
loop_
_entity_poly.entity_id
_entity_poly.type
_entity_poly.pdbx_seq_one_letter_code
_entity_poly.pdbx_strand_id
1 'polypeptide(L)'
;MLRFVFADLATRRWGAAALVVIIALATGLGVMVTLQERALRLGSARAAAAFDLVIGAPGSETQLVLSSVFLQAAPLTLMPGNVLAKLAADPRVAYAAPVGFGDFVGDHPIVGTTLDLVSGLGGVTEGRGFEKLSEAVIGAKVEISLGQQIQPMHGHAEEGGEAHAGVSYRVVGRLAASGTPWDRAVLVPIEAVWRVHGHWAPDHDHEHEEEHGHGADEHDHDHAGESDLDDPLRPEAIFDALAPGVPAILVKPRGIAEAYKLRQEYRAAPTMAVFPAEVLTRLYGTMGDARRILAMVAAGAQALVGAAILLVITVEVLQRRRQIGALRAFGAPRRAIFALVWVEAFALLLAGLLGGFALGYGGSLALARGLERTGGIDLPVVFEAGDAVYGLILLGVGALFALLPAALAYRQSPLAALRG
;
A
#
# COMPACT_ATOMS: atom_id res chain seq x y z
N MET A 1 -46.06 -17.15 6.41
CA MET A 1 -44.83 -17.81 5.90
C MET A 1 -43.59 -17.38 6.65
N LEU A 2 -43.23 -16.09 6.70
CA LEU A 2 -42.01 -15.63 7.39
C LEU A 2 -41.92 -16.05 8.88
N ARG A 3 -43.00 -15.93 9.66
CA ARG A 3 -43.04 -16.44 11.05
C ARG A 3 -42.73 -17.93 11.17
N PHE A 4 -43.12 -18.71 10.15
CA PHE A 4 -42.81 -20.15 10.11
C PHE A 4 -41.33 -20.36 9.84
N VAL A 5 -40.76 -19.67 8.83
CA VAL A 5 -39.31 -19.72 8.53
C VAL A 5 -38.47 -19.34 9.75
N PHE A 6 -38.81 -18.27 10.46
CA PHE A 6 -38.07 -17.87 11.67
C PHE A 6 -38.19 -18.88 12.81
N ALA A 7 -39.38 -19.44 13.04
CA ALA A 7 -39.56 -20.49 14.05
C ALA A 7 -38.75 -21.75 13.68
N ASP A 8 -38.71 -22.07 12.39
CA ASP A 8 -38.00 -23.22 11.84
C ASP A 8 -36.48 -23.06 12.00
N LEU A 9 -35.94 -21.91 11.59
CA LEU A 9 -34.53 -21.54 11.81
C LEU A 9 -34.15 -21.49 13.29
N ALA A 10 -35.05 -21.02 14.17
CA ALA A 10 -34.79 -20.95 15.61
C ALA A 10 -34.60 -22.35 16.22
N THR A 11 -35.35 -23.35 15.76
CA THR A 11 -35.15 -24.74 16.21
C THR A 11 -33.80 -25.32 15.76
N ARG A 12 -33.17 -24.73 14.73
CA ARG A 12 -31.91 -25.20 14.11
C ARG A 12 -30.83 -24.13 14.08
N ARG A 13 -30.88 -23.23 15.06
CA ARG A 13 -30.03 -22.04 15.16
C ARG A 13 -28.54 -22.32 14.94
N TRP A 14 -28.03 -23.47 15.39
CA TRP A 14 -26.63 -23.84 15.22
C TRP A 14 -26.26 -24.20 13.79
N GLY A 15 -27.08 -24.99 13.10
CA GLY A 15 -26.86 -25.34 11.69
C GLY A 15 -27.02 -24.12 10.78
N ALA A 16 -28.07 -23.33 11.02
CA ALA A 16 -28.29 -22.07 10.32
C ALA A 16 -27.13 -21.08 10.54
N ALA A 17 -26.67 -20.91 11.78
CA ALA A 17 -25.53 -20.04 12.09
C ALA A 17 -24.25 -20.54 11.43
N ALA A 18 -23.95 -21.85 11.49
CA ALA A 18 -22.78 -22.42 10.83
C ALA A 18 -22.78 -22.15 9.32
N LEU A 19 -23.94 -22.29 8.67
CA LEU A 19 -24.08 -22.02 7.24
C LEU A 19 -23.84 -20.54 6.92
N VAL A 20 -24.47 -19.64 7.68
CA VAL A 20 -24.28 -18.19 7.54
C VAL A 20 -22.81 -17.82 7.73
N VAL A 21 -22.13 -18.37 8.73
CA VAL A 21 -20.71 -18.12 9.00
C VAL A 21 -19.83 -18.60 7.85
N ILE A 22 -20.05 -19.81 7.33
CA ILE A 22 -19.25 -20.35 6.21
C ILE A 22 -19.44 -19.51 4.95
N ILE A 23 -20.68 -19.10 4.64
CA ILE A 23 -20.99 -18.20 3.52
C ILE A 23 -20.31 -16.84 3.72
N ALA A 24 -20.38 -16.30 4.94
CA ALA A 24 -19.78 -15.02 5.27
C ALA A 24 -18.25 -15.04 5.17
N LEU A 25 -17.60 -16.10 5.63
CA LEU A 25 -16.15 -16.26 5.51
C LEU A 25 -15.70 -16.39 4.05
N ALA A 26 -16.38 -17.23 3.25
CA ALA A 26 -16.04 -17.42 1.83
C ALA A 26 -16.26 -16.14 1.01
N THR A 27 -17.38 -15.44 1.23
CA THR A 27 -17.67 -14.17 0.57
C THR A 27 -16.74 -13.07 1.06
N GLY A 28 -16.48 -13.01 2.37
CA GLY A 28 -15.63 -12.01 3.00
C GLY A 28 -14.18 -12.10 2.53
N LEU A 29 -13.64 -13.30 2.31
CA LEU A 29 -12.31 -13.47 1.73
C LEU A 29 -12.22 -12.85 0.32
N GLY A 30 -13.20 -13.13 -0.55
CA GLY A 30 -13.23 -12.57 -1.92
C GLY A 30 -13.38 -11.05 -1.94
N VAL A 31 -14.25 -10.51 -1.07
CA VAL A 31 -14.42 -9.06 -0.87
C VAL A 31 -13.13 -8.44 -0.35
N MET A 32 -12.50 -9.04 0.66
CA MET A 32 -11.27 -8.53 1.27
C MET A 32 -10.11 -8.46 0.28
N VAL A 33 -9.88 -9.53 -0.49
CA VAL A 33 -8.85 -9.54 -1.55
C VAL A 33 -9.09 -8.42 -2.55
N THR A 34 -10.35 -8.20 -2.95
CA THR A 34 -10.68 -7.18 -3.94
C THR A 34 -10.48 -5.76 -3.41
N LEU A 35 -11.00 -5.49 -2.22
CA LEU A 35 -10.86 -4.18 -1.61
C LEU A 35 -9.40 -3.85 -1.26
N GLN A 36 -8.63 -4.82 -0.77
CA GLN A 36 -7.23 -4.60 -0.41
C GLN A 36 -6.36 -4.31 -1.63
N GLU A 37 -6.56 -5.04 -2.73
CA GLU A 37 -5.83 -4.80 -3.97
C GLU A 37 -6.16 -3.42 -4.56
N ARG A 38 -7.44 -3.03 -4.54
CA ARG A 38 -7.85 -1.66 -4.93
C ARG A 38 -7.22 -0.61 -4.02
N ALA A 39 -7.27 -0.81 -2.70
CA ALA A 39 -6.70 0.13 -1.73
C ALA A 39 -5.19 0.31 -1.94
N LEU A 40 -4.46 -0.77 -2.23
CA LEU A 40 -3.04 -0.72 -2.57
C LEU A 40 -2.78 0.07 -3.86
N ARG A 41 -3.53 -0.20 -4.93
CA ARG A 41 -3.41 0.55 -6.19
C ARG A 41 -3.67 2.05 -5.98
N LEU A 42 -4.74 2.40 -5.28
CA LEU A 42 -5.11 3.79 -5.04
C LEU A 42 -4.11 4.52 -4.13
N GLY A 43 -3.69 3.89 -3.03
CA GLY A 43 -2.74 4.46 -2.09
C GLY A 43 -1.38 4.72 -2.73
N SER A 44 -0.85 3.75 -3.47
CA SER A 44 0.44 3.94 -4.16
C SER A 44 0.36 4.88 -5.35
N ALA A 45 -0.78 4.92 -6.07
CA ALA A 45 -0.98 5.94 -7.10
C ALA A 45 -0.97 7.35 -6.50
N ARG A 46 -1.57 7.55 -5.32
CA ARG A 46 -1.50 8.82 -4.57
C ARG A 46 -0.06 9.15 -4.18
N ALA A 47 0.69 8.18 -3.64
CA ALA A 47 2.08 8.39 -3.24
C ALA A 47 2.98 8.78 -4.42
N ALA A 48 2.77 8.20 -5.60
CA ALA A 48 3.54 8.53 -6.79
C ALA A 48 3.07 9.81 -7.51
N ALA A 49 1.88 10.34 -7.22
CA ALA A 49 1.28 11.44 -7.98
C ALA A 49 2.08 12.75 -7.91
N ALA A 50 2.87 12.96 -6.86
CA ALA A 50 3.72 14.14 -6.72
C ALA A 50 4.99 14.08 -7.62
N PHE A 51 5.34 12.90 -8.14
CA PHE A 51 6.61 12.64 -8.79
C PHE A 51 6.42 12.24 -10.26
N ASP A 52 6.69 13.20 -11.15
CA ASP A 52 6.51 12.99 -12.58
C ASP A 52 7.65 12.15 -13.17
N LEU A 53 8.90 12.44 -12.80
CA LEU A 53 10.09 11.79 -13.33
C LEU A 53 11.12 11.57 -12.22
N VAL A 54 11.67 10.37 -12.15
CA VAL A 54 12.77 10.03 -11.25
C VAL A 54 13.98 9.69 -12.10
N ILE A 55 15.14 10.24 -11.76
CA ILE A 55 16.41 9.93 -12.43
C ILE A 55 17.35 9.34 -11.37
N GLY A 56 17.95 8.20 -11.66
CA GLY A 56 18.93 7.51 -10.82
C GLY A 56 20.07 6.94 -11.64
N ALA A 57 21.04 6.29 -10.99
CA ALA A 57 22.06 5.53 -11.71
C ALA A 57 21.46 4.27 -12.36
N PRO A 58 22.12 3.69 -13.39
CA PRO A 58 21.67 2.44 -14.00
C PRO A 58 21.53 1.30 -12.98
N GLY A 59 20.38 0.64 -12.96
CA GLY A 59 20.08 -0.42 -11.99
C GLY A 59 18.65 -0.95 -12.12
N SER A 60 17.98 -1.17 -10.99
CA SER A 60 16.58 -1.61 -10.96
C SER A 60 15.61 -0.41 -10.93
N GLU A 61 14.78 -0.26 -11.96
CA GLU A 61 13.73 0.78 -12.01
C GLU A 61 12.79 0.70 -10.80
N THR A 62 12.44 -0.53 -10.39
CA THR A 62 11.59 -0.79 -9.21
C THR A 62 12.26 -0.32 -7.93
N GLN A 63 13.54 -0.66 -7.73
CA GLN A 63 14.26 -0.28 -6.52
C GLN A 63 14.43 1.24 -6.47
N LEU A 64 14.77 1.87 -7.60
CA LEU A 64 14.86 3.32 -7.71
C LEU A 64 13.55 4.00 -7.29
N VAL A 65 12.40 3.53 -7.77
CA VAL A 65 11.08 4.09 -7.39
C VAL A 65 10.73 3.79 -5.93
N LEU A 66 10.91 2.55 -5.45
CA LEU A 66 10.59 2.19 -4.07
C LEU A 66 11.43 2.98 -3.06
N SER A 67 12.72 3.18 -3.33
CA SER A 67 13.58 3.98 -2.46
C SER A 67 13.30 5.47 -2.58
N SER A 68 13.18 6.02 -3.79
CA SER A 68 13.05 7.48 -3.97
C SER A 68 11.66 8.06 -3.72
N VAL A 69 10.59 7.30 -4.00
CA VAL A 69 9.20 7.75 -3.88
C VAL A 69 8.55 7.19 -2.62
N PHE A 70 8.82 5.92 -2.32
CA PHE A 70 8.19 5.21 -1.20
C PHE A 70 9.06 5.14 0.06
N LEU A 71 10.26 5.73 0.02
CA LEU A 71 11.20 5.80 1.14
C LEU A 71 11.60 4.42 1.69
N GLN A 72 11.59 3.39 0.83
CA GLN A 72 12.10 2.06 1.16
C GLN A 72 13.60 2.04 0.89
N ALA A 73 14.38 2.42 1.90
CA ALA A 73 15.84 2.54 1.79
C ALA A 73 16.47 1.26 1.23
N ALA A 74 17.33 1.43 0.23
CA ALA A 74 18.12 0.37 -0.37
C ALA A 74 19.43 0.98 -0.89
N PRO A 75 20.54 0.22 -0.93
CA PRO A 75 21.81 0.72 -1.46
C PRO A 75 21.65 0.97 -2.96
N LEU A 76 21.72 2.22 -3.36
CA LEU A 76 21.67 2.67 -4.76
C LEU A 76 23.03 3.24 -5.16
N THR A 77 23.44 2.97 -6.39
CA THR A 77 24.63 3.61 -6.97
C THR A 77 24.39 5.12 -7.08
N LEU A 78 25.37 5.92 -6.66
CA LEU A 78 25.30 7.38 -6.75
C LEU A 78 25.50 7.84 -8.19
N MET A 79 24.66 8.75 -8.64
CA MET A 79 24.90 9.51 -9.87
C MET A 79 25.92 10.62 -9.62
N PRO A 80 26.72 11.00 -10.64
CA PRO A 80 27.60 12.17 -10.54
C PRO A 80 26.81 13.47 -10.27
N GLY A 81 27.34 14.36 -9.42
CA GLY A 81 26.66 15.62 -9.04
C GLY A 81 26.37 16.55 -10.22
N ASN A 82 27.18 16.51 -11.28
CA ASN A 82 26.94 17.29 -12.50
C ASN A 82 25.59 17.00 -13.20
N VAL A 83 24.96 15.85 -12.92
CA VAL A 83 23.63 15.51 -13.45
C VAL A 83 22.58 16.44 -12.87
N LEU A 84 22.65 16.71 -11.56
CA LEU A 84 21.74 17.62 -10.87
C LEU A 84 21.89 19.06 -11.36
N ALA A 85 23.14 19.52 -11.50
CA ALA A 85 23.46 20.84 -12.05
C ALA A 85 22.85 21.05 -13.45
N LYS A 86 23.01 20.06 -14.34
CA LYS A 86 22.45 20.11 -15.70
C LYS A 86 20.93 20.15 -15.70
N LEU A 87 20.28 19.35 -14.85
CA LEU A 87 18.82 19.32 -14.73
C LEU A 87 18.26 20.64 -14.20
N ALA A 88 18.92 21.24 -13.22
CA ALA A 88 18.49 22.51 -12.64
C ALA A 88 18.58 23.68 -13.64
N ALA A 89 19.58 23.65 -14.52
CA ALA A 89 19.76 24.64 -15.59
C ALA A 89 18.86 24.40 -16.82
N ASP A 90 18.17 23.26 -16.91
CA ASP A 90 17.38 22.89 -18.08
C ASP A 90 16.06 23.67 -18.14
N PRO A 91 15.76 24.43 -19.21
CA PRO A 91 14.52 25.20 -19.31
C PRO A 91 13.24 24.33 -19.31
N ARG A 92 13.37 23.03 -19.57
CA ARG A 92 12.26 22.05 -19.53
C ARG A 92 11.88 21.66 -18.10
N VAL A 93 12.74 21.92 -17.13
CA VAL A 93 12.59 21.55 -15.73
C VAL A 93 12.01 22.73 -14.93
N ALA A 94 11.03 22.45 -14.08
CA ALA A 94 10.47 23.39 -13.13
C ALA A 94 11.30 23.41 -11.84
N TYR A 95 11.64 22.22 -11.32
CA TYR A 95 12.66 22.01 -10.31
C TYR A 95 13.24 20.59 -10.41
N ALA A 96 14.47 20.42 -9.92
CA ALA A 96 15.13 19.13 -9.76
C ALA A 96 15.66 19.04 -8.33
N ALA A 97 15.15 18.09 -7.55
CA ALA A 97 15.51 17.93 -6.16
C ALA A 97 16.28 16.61 -5.95
N PRO A 98 17.49 16.64 -5.37
CA PRO A 98 18.17 15.42 -4.96
C PRO A 98 17.41 14.77 -3.82
N VAL A 99 17.57 13.45 -3.71
CA VAL A 99 17.09 12.72 -2.57
C VAL A 99 18.17 11.77 -2.08
N GLY A 100 18.67 12.02 -0.88
CA GLY A 100 19.60 11.16 -0.15
C GLY A 100 18.87 10.41 0.97
N PHE A 101 19.23 9.16 1.19
CA PHE A 101 18.64 8.29 2.21
C PHE A 101 19.74 7.47 2.87
N GLY A 102 19.45 6.89 4.05
CA GLY A 102 20.35 5.96 4.75
C GLY A 102 20.19 6.01 6.26
N ASP A 103 19.82 7.19 6.77
CA ASP A 103 19.71 7.44 8.21
C ASP A 103 18.25 7.49 8.67
N PHE A 104 18.04 7.27 9.96
CA PHE A 104 16.74 7.21 10.61
C PHE A 104 16.74 7.95 11.95
N VAL A 105 15.55 8.39 12.37
CA VAL A 105 15.25 8.82 13.75
C VAL A 105 14.13 7.95 14.27
N GLY A 106 14.46 6.95 15.09
CA GLY A 106 13.52 5.87 15.40
C GLY A 106 13.11 5.14 14.12
N ASP A 107 11.80 5.07 13.84
CA ASP A 107 11.24 4.47 12.62
C ASP A 107 11.02 5.48 11.48
N HIS A 108 11.53 6.70 11.61
CA HIS A 108 11.34 7.77 10.65
C HIS A 108 12.56 7.91 9.73
N PRO A 109 12.42 7.67 8.41
CA PRO A 109 13.54 7.84 7.49
C PRO A 109 13.94 9.32 7.40
N ILE A 110 15.25 9.56 7.47
CA ILE A 110 15.83 10.86 7.15
C ILE A 110 16.07 10.93 5.64
N VAL A 111 15.64 12.04 5.06
CA VAL A 111 15.69 12.30 3.64
C VAL A 111 16.42 13.62 3.40
N GLY A 112 17.63 13.54 2.84
CA GLY A 112 18.38 14.72 2.41
C GLY A 112 17.79 15.28 1.12
N THR A 113 17.39 16.54 1.10
CA THR A 113 16.76 17.17 -0.08
C THR A 113 16.81 18.71 -0.03
N THR A 114 16.10 19.37 -0.94
CA THR A 114 16.00 20.85 -1.04
C THR A 114 14.60 21.36 -0.67
N LEU A 115 14.49 22.67 -0.42
CA LEU A 115 13.20 23.33 -0.17
C LEU A 115 12.25 23.30 -1.37
N ASP A 116 12.76 23.12 -2.60
CA ASP A 116 11.93 22.93 -3.79
C ASP A 116 11.09 21.65 -3.67
N LEU A 117 11.67 20.57 -3.14
CA LEU A 117 10.92 19.34 -2.89
C LEU A 117 9.90 19.52 -1.78
N VAL A 118 10.30 20.16 -0.67
CA VAL A 118 9.38 20.50 0.44
C VAL A 118 8.16 21.25 -0.08
N SER A 119 8.38 22.23 -0.97
CA SER A 119 7.31 23.00 -1.62
C SER A 119 6.47 22.12 -2.55
N GLY A 120 7.10 21.24 -3.34
CA GLY A 120 6.43 20.30 -4.23
C GLY A 120 5.58 19.25 -3.51
N LEU A 121 5.90 18.93 -2.25
CA LEU A 121 5.14 18.03 -1.38
C LEU A 121 3.94 18.71 -0.67
N GLY A 122 3.65 19.97 -0.99
CA GLY A 122 2.56 20.74 -0.39
C GLY A 122 3.00 21.79 0.63
N GLY A 123 4.31 21.90 0.88
CA GLY A 123 4.89 22.93 1.72
C GLY A 123 4.73 22.69 3.23
N VAL A 124 5.24 23.65 4.00
CA VAL A 124 5.21 23.66 5.46
C VAL A 124 3.90 24.30 5.95
N THR A 125 3.20 23.61 6.85
CA THR A 125 1.93 24.08 7.44
C THR A 125 2.10 24.64 8.86
N GLU A 126 3.16 24.23 9.56
CA GLU A 126 3.51 24.68 10.90
C GLU A 126 5.00 25.00 10.93
N GLY A 127 5.40 26.17 11.46
CA GLY A 127 6.81 26.60 11.48
C GLY A 127 7.30 27.13 10.13
N ARG A 128 8.52 26.77 9.72
CA ARG A 128 9.16 27.20 8.46
C ARG A 128 10.02 26.11 7.83
N GLY A 129 10.50 26.34 6.61
CA GLY A 129 11.55 25.53 5.99
C GLY A 129 12.90 25.66 6.71
N PHE A 130 13.81 24.73 6.46
CA PHE A 130 15.18 24.79 6.94
C PHE A 130 15.96 25.94 6.27
N GLU A 131 16.80 26.62 7.06
CA GLU A 131 17.69 27.73 6.66
C GLU A 131 19.16 27.42 6.95
N LYS A 132 19.41 26.39 7.77
CA LYS A 132 20.74 25.91 8.18
C LYS A 132 20.83 24.39 8.00
N LEU A 133 22.06 23.88 7.99
CA LEU A 133 22.32 22.43 7.88
C LEU A 133 21.83 21.64 9.11
N SER A 134 21.81 22.28 10.29
CA SER A 134 21.33 21.71 11.55
C SER A 134 19.81 21.79 11.70
N GLU A 135 19.04 22.00 10.64
CA GLU A 135 17.58 22.13 10.72
C GLU A 135 16.84 21.05 9.92
N ALA A 136 15.68 20.63 10.43
CA ALA A 136 14.84 19.61 9.82
C ALA A 136 13.38 20.05 9.69
N VAL A 137 12.73 19.59 8.61
CA VAL A 137 11.28 19.65 8.42
C VAL A 137 10.72 18.25 8.54
N ILE A 138 9.71 18.05 9.38
CA ILE A 138 9.14 16.72 9.63
C ILE A 138 7.81 16.51 8.90
N GLY A 139 7.52 15.26 8.57
CA GLY A 139 6.24 14.85 8.03
C GLY A 139 5.07 15.06 9.00
N ALA A 140 3.85 15.09 8.45
CA ALA A 140 2.64 15.38 9.22
C ALA A 140 2.34 14.36 10.35
N LYS A 141 2.82 13.11 10.24
CA LYS A 141 2.61 12.01 11.19
C LYS A 141 3.84 11.73 12.08
N VAL A 142 4.87 12.57 12.04
CA VAL A 142 6.03 12.45 12.94
C VAL A 142 5.71 13.09 14.29
N GLU A 143 5.67 12.30 15.37
CA GLU A 143 5.30 12.75 16.73
C GLU A 143 6.45 13.47 17.46
N ILE A 144 7.15 14.37 16.77
CA ILE A 144 8.25 15.20 17.30
C ILE A 144 7.80 16.66 17.29
N SER A 145 8.08 17.40 18.36
CA SER A 145 7.65 18.80 18.49
C SER A 145 8.60 19.77 17.77
N LEU A 146 8.07 20.89 17.28
CA LEU A 146 8.91 21.98 16.79
C LEU A 146 9.86 22.46 17.90
N GLY A 147 11.11 22.76 17.54
CA GLY A 147 12.19 23.14 18.43
C GLY A 147 12.93 21.97 19.09
N GLN A 148 12.41 20.74 19.00
CA GLN A 148 13.09 19.56 19.52
C GLN A 148 14.33 19.21 18.67
N GLN A 149 15.36 18.72 19.33
CA GLN A 149 16.57 18.20 18.71
C GLN A 149 16.42 16.69 18.45
N ILE A 150 16.84 16.25 17.27
CA ILE A 150 16.87 14.85 16.86
C ILE A 150 18.29 14.46 16.45
N GLN A 151 18.65 13.20 16.66
CA GLN A 151 19.97 12.66 16.29
C GLN A 151 19.78 11.56 15.23
N PRO A 152 20.49 11.65 14.09
CA PRO A 152 20.42 10.63 13.07
C PRO A 152 21.18 9.36 13.51
N MET A 153 20.62 8.21 13.12
CA MET A 153 21.27 6.90 13.22
C MET A 153 21.39 6.29 11.84
N HIS A 154 22.55 5.71 11.53
CA HIS A 154 22.77 5.02 10.27
C HIS A 154 22.07 3.65 10.29
N GLY A 155 21.23 3.37 9.30
CA GLY A 155 20.41 2.16 9.30
C GLY A 155 19.32 2.13 10.38
N HIS A 156 18.58 1.02 10.46
CA HIS A 156 17.55 0.87 11.50
C HIS A 156 18.18 0.44 12.83
N ALA A 157 17.63 0.95 13.94
CA ALA A 157 18.08 0.56 15.28
C ALA A 157 17.95 -0.96 15.54
N GLU A 158 17.00 -1.64 14.89
CA GLU A 158 16.84 -3.10 14.98
C GLU A 158 17.94 -3.89 14.23
N GLU A 159 18.66 -3.24 13.31
CA GLU A 159 19.73 -3.84 12.48
C GLU A 159 21.13 -3.52 13.02
N GLY A 160 21.24 -2.91 14.21
CA GLY A 160 22.51 -2.54 14.83
C GLY A 160 23.07 -1.19 14.38
N GLY A 161 22.20 -0.26 13.98
CA GLY A 161 22.58 1.05 13.48
C GLY A 161 23.43 1.89 14.44
N GLU A 162 24.42 2.59 13.90
CA GLU A 162 25.33 3.46 14.64
C GLU A 162 24.82 4.90 14.64
N ALA A 163 24.80 5.54 15.81
CA ALA A 163 24.44 6.96 15.92
C ALA A 163 25.60 7.83 15.41
N HIS A 164 25.31 8.83 14.58
CA HIS A 164 26.33 9.81 14.21
C HIS A 164 26.62 10.74 15.40
N ALA A 165 27.74 10.49 16.09
CA ALA A 165 28.17 11.28 17.22
C ALA A 165 28.39 12.74 16.81
N GLY A 166 27.84 13.69 17.58
CA GLY A 166 28.00 15.13 17.32
C GLY A 166 27.04 15.73 16.28
N VAL A 167 26.19 14.92 15.65
CA VAL A 167 25.20 15.41 14.67
C VAL A 167 23.84 15.57 15.34
N SER A 168 23.24 16.75 15.24
CA SER A 168 21.85 16.95 15.68
C SER A 168 21.12 17.94 14.78
N TYR A 169 19.85 17.63 14.51
CA TYR A 169 18.94 18.49 13.76
C TYR A 169 17.87 19.07 14.68
N ARG A 170 17.63 20.38 14.57
CA ARG A 170 16.51 21.06 15.20
C ARG A 170 15.31 21.02 14.27
N VAL A 171 14.18 20.52 14.77
CA VAL A 171 12.92 20.53 14.03
C VAL A 171 12.37 21.95 13.93
N VAL A 172 12.20 22.49 12.72
CA VAL A 172 11.75 23.87 12.48
C VAL A 172 10.45 23.98 11.69
N GLY A 173 10.00 22.91 11.05
CA GLY A 173 8.76 22.90 10.28
C GLY A 173 8.08 21.55 10.22
N ARG A 174 6.78 21.56 9.91
CA ARG A 174 5.97 20.38 9.62
C ARG A 174 5.27 20.48 8.27
N LEU A 175 5.35 19.42 7.47
CA LEU A 175 4.67 19.32 6.18
C LEU A 175 3.14 19.24 6.31
N ALA A 176 2.45 19.60 5.23
CA ALA A 176 1.04 19.24 5.03
C ALA A 176 0.86 17.71 5.00
N ALA A 177 -0.26 17.21 5.53
CA ALA A 177 -0.61 15.80 5.43
C ALA A 177 -0.94 15.43 3.98
N SER A 178 -0.25 14.39 3.47
CA SER A 178 -0.35 13.93 2.09
C SER A 178 -0.93 12.52 1.96
N GLY A 179 -0.94 11.74 3.05
CA GLY A 179 -1.30 10.33 3.05
C GLY A 179 -0.28 9.45 2.32
N THR A 180 0.97 9.89 2.26
CA THR A 180 2.08 9.23 1.58
C THR A 180 3.22 8.95 2.58
N PRO A 181 4.24 8.15 2.21
CA PRO A 181 5.37 7.84 3.11
C PRO A 181 6.09 9.09 3.65
N TRP A 182 6.02 10.21 2.92
CA TRP A 182 6.59 11.50 3.32
C TRP A 182 5.94 12.09 4.57
N ASP A 183 4.73 11.67 4.94
CA ASP A 183 4.10 12.06 6.20
C ASP A 183 4.88 11.52 7.42
N ARG A 184 5.72 10.50 7.24
CA ARG A 184 6.54 9.91 8.31
C ARG A 184 8.04 10.19 8.17
N ALA A 185 8.44 11.01 7.20
CA ALA A 185 9.83 11.31 6.92
C ALA A 185 10.34 12.53 7.72
N VAL A 186 11.66 12.58 7.92
CA VAL A 186 12.39 13.76 8.40
C VAL A 186 13.19 14.30 7.23
N LEU A 187 12.95 15.53 6.83
CA LEU A 187 13.60 16.17 5.69
C LEU A 187 14.69 17.11 6.20
N VAL A 188 15.91 16.90 5.70
CA VAL A 188 17.09 17.71 6.03
C VAL A 188 17.71 18.24 4.74
N PRO A 189 18.55 19.29 4.81
CA PRO A 189 19.35 19.71 3.66
C PRO A 189 20.22 18.57 3.13
N ILE A 190 20.28 18.40 1.81
CA ILE A 190 21.11 17.35 1.19
C ILE A 190 22.60 17.53 1.55
N GLU A 191 23.04 18.77 1.71
CA GLU A 191 24.41 19.11 2.08
C GLU A 191 24.75 18.63 3.50
N ALA A 192 23.76 18.58 4.39
CA ALA A 192 23.94 18.01 5.72
C ALA A 192 24.23 16.51 5.64
N VAL A 193 23.51 15.78 4.79
CA VAL A 193 23.76 14.36 4.53
C VAL A 193 25.16 14.15 3.96
N TRP A 194 25.57 14.94 2.96
CA TRP A 194 26.92 14.82 2.41
C TRP A 194 28.02 15.11 3.45
N ARG A 195 27.82 16.07 4.34
CA ARG A 195 28.78 16.42 5.39
C ARG A 195 28.90 15.32 6.45
N VAL A 196 27.77 14.76 6.87
CA VAL A 196 27.72 13.65 7.84
C VAL A 196 28.41 12.40 7.28
N HIS A 197 28.26 12.13 5.99
CA HIS A 197 28.83 10.95 5.32
C HIS A 197 30.20 11.21 4.65
N GLY A 198 30.88 12.31 5.01
CA GLY A 198 32.25 12.61 4.53
C GLY A 198 32.37 12.84 3.02
N HIS A 199 31.26 13.11 2.34
CA HIS A 199 31.21 13.34 0.90
C HIS A 199 31.48 14.80 0.49
N TRP A 200 31.51 15.73 1.45
CA TRP A 200 31.73 17.16 1.21
C TRP A 200 33.15 17.57 1.62
N ALA A 201 33.99 17.98 0.65
CA ALA A 201 35.29 18.61 0.90
C ALA A 201 35.36 19.97 0.18
N PRO A 202 35.14 21.10 0.87
CA PRO A 202 35.41 22.42 0.33
C PRO A 202 36.82 22.85 0.76
N ASP A 203 37.72 22.93 -0.22
CA ASP A 203 39.01 23.63 -0.26
C ASP A 203 40.23 22.73 -0.57
N HIS A 204 40.95 23.18 -1.60
CA HIS A 204 42.18 22.62 -2.12
C HIS A 204 43.34 22.78 -1.14
N ASP A 205 44.07 21.70 -0.93
CA ASP A 205 45.53 21.55 -0.87
C ASP A 205 45.74 20.09 -0.39
N HIS A 206 46.09 19.12 -1.23
CA HIS A 206 47.45 18.88 -1.67
C HIS A 206 47.48 18.02 -2.93
N GLU A 207 48.39 18.38 -3.84
CA GLU A 207 48.93 17.51 -4.86
C GLU A 207 49.47 16.21 -4.22
N HIS A 208 48.91 15.06 -4.56
CA HIS A 208 49.67 13.82 -4.67
C HIS A 208 49.06 12.98 -5.80
N GLU A 209 49.75 12.98 -6.94
CA GLU A 209 49.80 11.82 -7.81
C GLU A 209 50.13 10.59 -6.95
N GLU A 210 49.41 9.47 -7.09
CA GLU A 210 50.02 8.13 -7.21
C GLU A 210 49.02 7.15 -7.85
N GLU A 211 49.56 6.42 -8.84
CA GLU A 211 49.03 5.16 -9.38
C GLU A 211 49.12 4.04 -8.34
N HIS A 212 48.52 2.88 -8.68
CA HIS A 212 48.49 1.58 -7.97
C HIS A 212 47.29 1.44 -7.00
N GLY A 213 46.56 0.33 -6.92
CA GLY A 213 46.78 -1.05 -7.31
C GLY A 213 46.10 -1.90 -6.22
N HIS A 214 45.30 -2.90 -6.60
CA HIS A 214 44.43 -3.69 -5.71
C HIS A 214 45.06 -4.17 -4.38
N GLY A 215 44.32 -4.02 -3.28
CA GLY A 215 44.55 -4.71 -2.01
C GLY A 215 43.48 -4.32 -1.00
N ALA A 216 42.72 -5.30 -0.51
CA ALA A 216 41.78 -5.10 0.59
C ALA A 216 42.57 -4.88 1.87
N ASP A 217 42.36 -3.73 2.53
CA ASP A 217 42.67 -3.54 3.93
C ASP A 217 41.66 -2.55 4.54
N GLU A 218 41.11 -2.99 5.68
CA GLU A 218 40.28 -2.22 6.59
C GLU A 218 41.09 -1.04 7.14
N HIS A 219 40.80 0.17 6.67
CA HIS A 219 41.29 1.39 7.29
C HIS A 219 40.14 2.13 7.95
N ASP A 220 40.07 1.87 9.26
CA ASP A 220 39.39 2.63 10.28
C ASP A 220 39.95 4.06 10.27
N HIS A 221 39.21 4.98 9.66
CA HIS A 221 39.49 6.41 9.73
C HIS A 221 38.44 7.07 10.63
N ASP A 222 38.72 7.04 11.93
CA ASP A 222 38.16 7.96 12.93
C ASP A 222 38.57 9.41 12.58
N HIS A 223 37.84 10.01 11.65
CA HIS A 223 37.75 11.46 11.52
C HIS A 223 36.36 11.90 11.96
N ALA A 224 36.09 11.82 13.27
CA ALA A 224 35.07 12.62 13.91
C ALA A 224 35.52 14.10 13.92
N GLY A 225 35.56 14.71 12.73
CA GLY A 225 35.47 16.16 12.64
C GLY A 225 34.11 16.55 13.20
N GLU A 226 34.07 17.49 14.15
CA GLU A 226 32.83 18.19 14.46
C GLU A 226 32.23 18.67 13.14
N SER A 227 31.20 17.97 12.65
CA SER A 227 30.47 18.41 11.48
C SER A 227 29.72 19.67 11.90
N ASP A 228 30.32 20.83 11.68
CA ASP A 228 29.71 22.10 12.04
C ASP A 228 28.49 22.32 11.15
N LEU A 229 27.31 21.88 11.61
CA LEU A 229 26.05 21.99 10.87
C LEU A 229 25.36 23.34 11.11
N ASP A 230 25.98 24.25 11.86
CA ASP A 230 25.40 25.58 12.10
C ASP A 230 25.64 26.58 10.96
N ASP A 231 26.39 26.16 9.94
CA ASP A 231 26.59 26.87 8.68
C ASP A 231 25.26 27.24 7.99
N PRO A 232 25.19 28.43 7.36
CA PRO A 232 24.06 28.77 6.49
C PRO A 232 24.03 27.86 5.26
N LEU A 233 22.83 27.63 4.73
CA LEU A 233 22.68 26.92 3.46
C LEU A 233 23.38 27.67 2.33
N ARG A 234 23.96 26.90 1.41
CA ARG A 234 24.54 27.41 0.16
C ARG A 234 23.86 26.69 -1.00
N PRO A 235 22.60 27.04 -1.34
CA PRO A 235 21.81 26.31 -2.32
C PRO A 235 22.50 26.24 -3.69
N GLU A 236 23.30 27.23 -4.05
CA GLU A 236 24.06 27.25 -5.31
C GLU A 236 25.13 26.15 -5.36
N ALA A 237 25.71 25.78 -4.21
CA ALA A 237 26.78 24.79 -4.13
C ALA A 237 26.28 23.36 -4.40
N ILE A 238 24.98 23.10 -4.22
CA ILE A 238 24.32 21.84 -4.59
C ILE A 238 24.36 21.61 -6.11
N PHE A 239 24.37 22.70 -6.88
CA PHE A 239 24.36 22.67 -8.34
C PHE A 239 25.74 22.88 -8.96
N ASP A 240 26.81 22.75 -8.18
CA ASP A 240 28.16 22.68 -8.72
C ASP A 240 28.37 21.33 -9.43
N ALA A 241 29.12 21.33 -10.53
CA ALA A 241 29.50 20.10 -11.22
C ALA A 241 30.37 19.18 -10.34
N LEU A 242 31.07 19.76 -9.35
CA LEU A 242 31.88 19.05 -8.36
C LEU A 242 31.10 18.62 -7.12
N ALA A 243 29.79 18.90 -7.05
CA ALA A 243 28.96 18.48 -5.93
C ALA A 243 28.98 16.95 -5.79
N PRO A 244 28.82 16.41 -4.56
CA PRO A 244 28.82 14.98 -4.34
C PRO A 244 27.67 14.28 -5.05
N GLY A 245 27.83 12.97 -5.25
CA GLY A 245 26.83 12.17 -5.93
C GLY A 245 25.54 12.00 -5.13
N VAL A 246 24.44 11.70 -5.84
CA VAL A 246 23.12 11.46 -5.24
C VAL A 246 22.49 10.18 -5.80
N PRO A 247 21.77 9.40 -4.99
CA PRO A 247 21.20 8.13 -5.45
C PRO A 247 20.00 8.35 -6.37
N ALA A 248 19.22 9.41 -6.16
CA ALA A 248 18.09 9.76 -6.99
C ALA A 248 17.89 11.28 -7.07
N ILE A 249 17.30 11.72 -8.19
CA ILE A 249 16.84 13.09 -8.42
C ILE A 249 15.37 13.02 -8.83
N LEU A 250 14.52 13.71 -8.08
CA LEU A 250 13.12 13.93 -8.40
C LEU A 250 13.00 15.17 -9.28
N VAL A 251 12.50 14.98 -10.50
CA VAL A 251 12.39 16.02 -11.50
C VAL A 251 10.92 16.36 -11.71
N LYS A 252 10.60 17.65 -11.61
CA LYS A 252 9.30 18.21 -12.01
C LYS A 252 9.45 18.86 -13.38
N PRO A 253 8.99 18.24 -14.47
CA PRO A 253 8.99 18.86 -15.79
C PRO A 253 7.95 19.99 -15.87
N ARG A 254 8.16 20.96 -16.77
CA ARG A 254 7.16 22.03 -17.03
C ARG A 254 5.93 21.54 -17.79
N GLY A 255 6.01 20.38 -18.43
CA GLY A 255 4.93 19.79 -19.20
C GLY A 255 5.16 18.33 -19.54
N ILE A 256 4.12 17.69 -20.08
CA ILE A 256 4.16 16.27 -20.43
C ILE A 256 5.16 16.02 -21.57
N ALA A 257 5.21 16.88 -22.59
CA ALA A 257 6.13 16.72 -23.71
C ALA A 257 7.60 16.82 -23.24
N GLU A 258 7.87 17.76 -22.32
CA GLU A 258 9.15 17.96 -21.67
C GLU A 258 9.56 16.72 -20.87
N ALA A 259 8.62 16.14 -20.12
CA ALA A 259 8.84 14.90 -19.36
C ALA A 259 9.32 13.75 -20.25
N TYR A 260 8.69 13.53 -21.42
CA TYR A 260 9.12 12.49 -22.36
C TYR A 260 10.47 12.77 -23.00
N LYS A 261 10.79 14.03 -23.31
CA LYS A 261 12.11 14.41 -23.83
C LYS A 261 13.21 14.16 -22.79
N LEU A 262 12.98 14.57 -21.54
CA LEU A 262 13.91 14.32 -20.42
C LEU A 262 14.07 12.82 -20.18
N ARG A 263 12.97 12.06 -20.12
CA ARG A 263 13.00 10.58 -20.02
C ARG A 263 13.86 9.97 -21.13
N GLN A 264 13.73 10.43 -22.37
CA GLN A 264 14.51 9.90 -23.50
C GLN A 264 16.01 10.23 -23.40
N GLU A 265 16.34 11.43 -22.92
CA GLU A 265 17.71 11.91 -22.79
C GLU A 265 18.48 11.20 -21.67
N TYR A 266 17.83 10.99 -20.53
CA TYR A 266 18.43 10.39 -19.33
C TYR A 266 18.18 8.88 -19.20
N ARG A 267 17.71 8.18 -20.25
CA ARG A 267 17.46 6.72 -20.22
C ARG A 267 18.70 5.84 -20.32
N ALA A 268 19.86 6.40 -20.67
CA ALA A 268 21.09 5.66 -20.94
C ALA A 268 22.20 6.05 -19.97
N ALA A 269 23.18 5.15 -19.80
CA ALA A 269 24.32 5.37 -18.93
C ALA A 269 24.98 6.74 -19.21
N PRO A 270 25.32 7.52 -18.16
CA PRO A 270 25.43 7.11 -16.76
C PRO A 270 24.14 7.27 -15.91
N THR A 271 22.96 7.41 -16.53
CA THR A 271 21.70 7.60 -15.81
C THR A 271 20.60 6.62 -16.23
N MET A 272 19.52 6.61 -15.47
CA MET A 272 18.28 5.91 -15.74
C MET A 272 17.12 6.78 -15.29
N ALA A 273 16.36 7.28 -16.26
CA ALA A 273 15.13 8.01 -16.01
C ALA A 273 13.93 7.07 -16.07
N VAL A 274 13.02 7.19 -15.09
CA VAL A 274 11.79 6.39 -14.95
C VAL A 274 10.59 7.26 -14.60
N PHE A 275 9.42 6.90 -15.14
CA PHE A 275 8.14 7.42 -14.69
C PHE A 275 7.62 6.51 -13.58
N PRO A 276 7.45 6.99 -12.33
CA PRO A 276 6.98 6.16 -11.23
C PRO A 276 5.67 5.44 -11.54
N ALA A 277 4.73 6.12 -12.20
CA ALA A 277 3.45 5.54 -12.61
C ALA A 277 3.60 4.33 -13.55
N GLU A 278 4.60 4.32 -14.44
CA GLU A 278 4.85 3.19 -15.34
C GLU A 278 5.39 1.98 -14.56
N VAL A 279 6.34 2.22 -13.66
CA VAL A 279 6.92 1.18 -12.80
C VAL A 279 5.83 0.56 -11.93
N LEU A 280 4.99 1.40 -11.29
CA LEU A 280 3.84 0.93 -10.51
C LEU A 280 2.84 0.15 -11.36
N THR A 281 2.55 0.60 -12.58
CA THR A 281 1.64 -0.13 -13.48
C THR A 281 2.21 -1.50 -13.83
N ARG A 282 3.52 -1.61 -14.04
CA ARG A 282 4.20 -2.90 -14.29
C ARG A 282 4.15 -3.81 -13.06
N LEU A 283 4.40 -3.28 -11.87
CA LEU A 283 4.27 -4.01 -10.59
C LEU A 283 2.83 -4.48 -10.33
N TYR A 284 1.83 -3.65 -10.64
CA TYR A 284 0.43 -4.06 -10.53
C TYR A 284 -0.03 -5.00 -11.64
N GLY A 285 0.67 -5.00 -12.78
CA GLY A 285 0.51 -6.02 -13.80
C GLY A 285 0.85 -7.40 -13.25
N THR A 286 2.01 -7.54 -12.61
CA THR A 286 2.44 -8.81 -12.00
C THR A 286 1.57 -9.19 -10.80
N MET A 287 1.18 -8.24 -9.94
CA MET A 287 0.20 -8.48 -8.87
C MET A 287 -1.19 -8.84 -9.41
N GLY A 288 -1.57 -8.34 -10.60
CA GLY A 288 -2.85 -8.68 -11.24
C GLY A 288 -3.00 -10.18 -11.50
N ASP A 289 -1.89 -10.86 -11.82
CA ASP A 289 -1.88 -12.31 -11.96
C ASP A 289 -2.06 -13.01 -10.61
N ALA A 290 -1.44 -12.50 -9.53
CA ALA A 290 -1.68 -13.00 -8.18
C ALA A 290 -3.14 -12.79 -7.73
N ARG A 291 -3.75 -11.64 -8.04
CA ARG A 291 -5.18 -11.38 -7.81
C ARG A 291 -6.04 -12.41 -8.51
N ARG A 292 -5.76 -12.72 -9.78
CA ARG A 292 -6.54 -13.73 -10.53
C ARG A 292 -6.49 -15.09 -9.86
N ILE A 293 -5.32 -15.50 -9.37
CA ILE A 293 -5.17 -16.75 -8.61
C ILE A 293 -6.03 -16.72 -7.34
N LEU A 294 -5.93 -15.66 -6.54
CA LEU A 294 -6.74 -15.51 -5.32
C LEU A 294 -8.25 -15.47 -5.62
N ALA A 295 -8.65 -14.83 -6.72
CA ALA A 295 -10.04 -14.79 -7.16
C ALA A 295 -10.54 -16.17 -7.59
N MET A 296 -9.70 -16.98 -8.26
CA MET A 296 -10.04 -18.38 -8.59
C MET A 296 -10.16 -19.24 -7.33
N VAL A 297 -9.26 -19.06 -6.35
CA VAL A 297 -9.34 -19.75 -5.04
C VAL A 297 -10.62 -19.34 -4.31
N ALA A 298 -10.96 -18.04 -4.28
CA ALA A 298 -12.20 -17.54 -3.68
C ALA A 298 -13.43 -18.09 -4.41
N ALA A 299 -13.43 -18.13 -5.74
CA ALA A 299 -14.52 -18.71 -6.53
C ALA A 299 -14.67 -20.22 -6.28
N GLY A 300 -13.55 -20.95 -6.17
CA GLY A 300 -13.55 -22.37 -5.81
C GLY A 300 -14.08 -22.61 -4.40
N ALA A 301 -13.67 -21.80 -3.43
CA ALA A 301 -14.22 -21.82 -2.07
C ALA A 301 -15.72 -21.53 -2.07
N GLN A 302 -16.17 -20.54 -2.83
CA GLN A 302 -17.61 -20.23 -3.00
C GLN A 302 -18.37 -21.38 -3.64
N ALA A 303 -17.80 -22.09 -4.62
CA ALA A 303 -18.42 -23.26 -5.21
C ALA A 303 -18.57 -24.41 -4.20
N LEU A 304 -17.54 -24.67 -3.40
CA LEU A 304 -17.58 -25.66 -2.31
C LEU A 304 -18.63 -25.30 -1.26
N VAL A 305 -18.70 -24.03 -0.86
CA VAL A 305 -19.73 -23.53 0.05
C VAL A 305 -21.13 -23.67 -0.57
N GLY A 306 -21.29 -23.34 -1.84
CA GLY A 306 -22.54 -23.56 -2.58
C GLY A 306 -22.97 -25.03 -2.58
N ALA A 307 -22.05 -25.96 -2.84
CA ALA A 307 -22.31 -27.40 -2.76
C ALA A 307 -22.67 -27.85 -1.34
N ALA A 308 -21.98 -27.33 -0.32
CA ALA A 308 -22.29 -27.61 1.08
C ALA A 308 -23.68 -27.11 1.47
N ILE A 309 -24.06 -25.89 1.05
CA ILE A 309 -25.41 -25.35 1.23
C ILE A 309 -26.46 -26.27 0.60
N LEU A 310 -26.26 -26.68 -0.65
CA LEU A 310 -27.17 -27.59 -1.35
C LEU A 310 -27.33 -28.90 -0.60
N LEU A 311 -26.23 -29.50 -0.13
CA LEU A 311 -26.25 -30.73 0.64
C LEU A 311 -27.00 -30.55 1.96
N VAL A 312 -26.65 -29.51 2.73
CA VAL A 312 -27.26 -29.21 4.03
C VAL A 312 -28.76 -29.01 3.89
N ILE A 313 -29.21 -28.13 2.99
CA ILE A 313 -30.64 -27.86 2.77
C ILE A 313 -31.34 -29.13 2.26
N THR A 314 -30.71 -29.95 1.43
CA THR A 314 -31.32 -31.20 0.96
C THR A 314 -31.51 -32.20 2.09
N VAL A 315 -30.48 -32.42 2.92
CA VAL A 315 -30.57 -33.25 4.13
C VAL A 315 -31.65 -32.71 5.06
N GLU A 316 -31.74 -31.39 5.16
CA GLU A 316 -32.72 -30.70 5.96
C GLU A 316 -34.16 -31.01 5.53
N VAL A 317 -34.43 -30.90 4.23
CA VAL A 317 -35.71 -31.24 3.61
C VAL A 317 -36.04 -32.72 3.82
N LEU A 318 -35.04 -33.62 3.72
CA LEU A 318 -35.22 -35.05 3.94
C LEU A 318 -35.58 -35.36 5.40
N GLN A 319 -34.92 -34.73 6.37
CA GLN A 319 -35.25 -34.88 7.80
C GLN A 319 -36.66 -34.37 8.14
N ARG A 320 -37.15 -33.34 7.42
CA ARG A 320 -38.50 -32.78 7.61
C ARG A 320 -39.59 -33.48 6.79
N ARG A 321 -39.28 -34.56 6.07
CA ARG A 321 -40.22 -35.22 5.14
C ARG A 321 -41.58 -35.55 5.79
N ARG A 322 -41.59 -36.05 7.04
CA ARG A 322 -42.83 -36.34 7.80
C ARG A 322 -43.65 -35.08 8.11
N GLN A 323 -43.00 -34.00 8.52
CA GLN A 323 -43.65 -32.71 8.83
C GLN A 323 -44.22 -32.07 7.56
N ILE A 324 -43.48 -32.10 6.45
CA ILE A 324 -43.93 -31.63 5.13
C ILE A 324 -45.13 -32.47 4.66
N GLY A 325 -45.07 -33.79 4.85
CA GLY A 325 -46.19 -34.71 4.57
C GLY A 325 -47.45 -34.36 5.36
N ALA A 326 -47.30 -34.07 6.66
CA ALA A 326 -48.40 -33.65 7.52
C ALA A 326 -49.00 -32.30 7.09
N LEU A 327 -48.17 -31.28 6.84
CA LEU A 327 -48.62 -29.98 6.33
C LEU A 327 -49.45 -30.12 5.04
N ARG A 328 -49.00 -30.99 4.14
CA ARG A 328 -49.71 -31.29 2.90
C ARG A 328 -51.01 -32.07 3.12
N ALA A 329 -51.06 -32.96 4.11
CA ALA A 329 -52.30 -33.65 4.49
C ALA A 329 -53.34 -32.69 5.08
N PHE A 330 -52.90 -31.64 5.80
CA PHE A 330 -53.74 -30.54 6.27
C PHE A 330 -54.09 -29.51 5.18
N GLY A 331 -53.76 -29.78 3.91
CA GLY A 331 -54.17 -28.96 2.78
C GLY A 331 -53.16 -27.90 2.30
N ALA A 332 -51.92 -27.89 2.81
CA ALA A 332 -50.90 -26.97 2.30
C ALA A 332 -50.57 -27.26 0.82
N PRO A 333 -50.65 -26.25 -0.09
CA PRO A 333 -50.40 -26.46 -1.50
C PRO A 333 -48.91 -26.69 -1.78
N ARG A 334 -48.57 -27.44 -2.83
CA ARG A 334 -47.18 -27.77 -3.17
C ARG A 334 -46.28 -26.52 -3.35
N ARG A 335 -46.84 -25.46 -3.96
CA ARG A 335 -46.16 -24.16 -4.12
C ARG A 335 -45.82 -23.49 -2.79
N ALA A 336 -46.60 -23.75 -1.73
CA ALA A 336 -46.32 -23.18 -0.41
C ALA A 336 -45.11 -23.87 0.25
N ILE A 337 -44.98 -25.20 0.09
CA ILE A 337 -43.80 -25.94 0.57
C ILE A 337 -42.55 -25.51 -0.19
N PHE A 338 -42.65 -25.39 -1.52
CA PHE A 338 -41.57 -24.89 -2.36
C PHE A 338 -41.08 -23.50 -1.92
N ALA A 339 -42.03 -22.55 -1.79
CA ALA A 339 -41.71 -21.19 -1.37
C ALA A 339 -41.12 -21.15 0.05
N LEU A 340 -41.57 -22.03 0.96
CA LEU A 340 -41.03 -22.11 2.30
C LEU A 340 -39.53 -22.46 2.29
N VAL A 341 -39.16 -23.56 1.61
CA VAL A 341 -37.77 -24.03 1.53
C VAL A 341 -36.89 -23.02 0.81
N TRP A 342 -37.39 -22.43 -0.28
CA TRP A 342 -36.63 -21.44 -1.05
C TRP A 342 -36.40 -20.15 -0.26
N VAL A 343 -37.41 -19.62 0.45
CA VAL A 343 -37.27 -18.41 1.27
C VAL A 343 -36.32 -18.65 2.44
N GLU A 344 -36.33 -19.82 3.06
CA GLU A 344 -35.38 -20.19 4.11
C GLU A 344 -33.94 -20.19 3.59
N ALA A 345 -33.70 -20.89 2.48
CA ALA A 345 -32.40 -20.93 1.82
C ALA A 345 -31.92 -19.52 1.40
N PHE A 346 -32.82 -18.74 0.80
CA PHE A 346 -32.55 -17.37 0.39
C PHE A 346 -32.20 -16.46 1.58
N ALA A 347 -32.90 -16.59 2.70
CA ALA A 347 -32.63 -15.82 3.91
C ALA A 347 -31.23 -16.13 4.49
N LEU A 348 -30.83 -17.41 4.51
CA LEU A 348 -29.50 -17.83 4.94
C LEU A 348 -28.41 -17.32 4.02
N LEU A 349 -28.62 -17.41 2.70
CA LEU A 349 -27.72 -16.84 1.68
C LEU A 349 -27.58 -15.34 1.85
N LEU A 350 -28.68 -14.60 1.94
CA LEU A 350 -28.67 -13.15 2.09
C LEU A 350 -27.94 -12.72 3.37
N ALA A 351 -28.23 -13.38 4.51
CA ALA A 351 -27.56 -13.10 5.77
C ALA A 351 -26.05 -13.38 5.69
N GLY A 352 -25.67 -14.51 5.07
CA GLY A 352 -24.27 -14.86 4.86
C GLY A 352 -23.54 -13.90 3.93
N LEU A 353 -24.15 -13.47 2.82
CA LEU A 353 -23.57 -12.49 1.91
C LEU A 353 -23.39 -11.14 2.60
N LEU A 354 -24.42 -10.62 3.26
CA LEU A 354 -24.33 -9.36 4.00
C LEU A 354 -23.25 -9.42 5.09
N GLY A 355 -23.23 -10.51 5.86
CA GLY A 355 -22.18 -10.77 6.84
C GLY A 355 -20.80 -10.85 6.21
N GLY A 356 -20.67 -11.48 5.05
CA GLY A 356 -19.41 -11.60 4.32
C GLY A 356 -18.90 -10.28 3.78
N PHE A 357 -19.77 -9.44 3.20
CA PHE A 357 -19.39 -8.07 2.81
C PHE A 357 -18.94 -7.25 4.01
N ALA A 358 -19.65 -7.33 5.14
CA ALA A 358 -19.27 -6.63 6.36
C ALA A 358 -17.93 -7.13 6.92
N LEU A 359 -17.73 -8.45 6.99
CA LEU A 359 -16.47 -9.06 7.43
C LEU A 359 -15.31 -8.73 6.49
N GLY A 360 -15.53 -8.80 5.18
CA GLY A 360 -14.51 -8.48 4.17
C GLY A 360 -14.10 -7.01 4.23
N TYR A 361 -15.07 -6.11 4.39
CA TYR A 361 -14.80 -4.69 4.58
C TYR A 361 -14.06 -4.41 5.89
N GLY A 362 -14.53 -4.98 7.01
CA GLY A 362 -13.87 -4.85 8.31
C GLY A 362 -12.45 -5.41 8.32
N GLY A 363 -12.23 -6.57 7.69
CA GLY A 363 -10.92 -7.18 7.52
C GLY A 363 -9.98 -6.33 6.65
N SER A 364 -10.50 -5.75 5.56
CA SER A 364 -9.74 -4.82 4.72
C SER A 364 -9.35 -3.56 5.47
N LEU A 365 -10.26 -3.00 6.27
CA LEU A 365 -9.96 -1.83 7.12
C LEU A 365 -8.92 -2.14 8.20
N ALA A 366 -8.99 -3.33 8.82
CA ALA A 366 -8.01 -3.75 9.81
C ALA A 366 -6.62 -3.93 9.17
N LEU A 367 -6.56 -4.57 7.99
CA LEU A 367 -5.34 -4.79 7.25
C LEU A 367 -4.74 -3.48 6.73
N ALA A 368 -5.55 -2.60 6.16
CA ALA A 368 -5.15 -1.27 5.70
C ALA A 368 -4.49 -0.45 6.82
N ARG A 369 -5.11 -0.38 8.00
CA ARG A 369 -4.53 0.30 9.18
C ARG A 369 -3.24 -0.35 9.67
N GLY A 370 -3.15 -1.68 9.59
CA GLY A 370 -1.92 -2.41 9.95
C GLY A 370 -0.76 -2.07 9.01
N LEU A 371 -1.01 -2.03 7.70
CA LEU A 371 -0.03 -1.69 6.67
C LEU A 371 0.35 -0.20 6.69
N GLU A 372 -0.57 0.69 7.03
CA GLU A 372 -0.29 2.13 7.14
C GLU A 372 0.77 2.41 8.23
N ARG A 373 0.72 1.68 9.35
CA ARG A 373 1.69 1.81 10.45
C ARG A 373 3.11 1.43 10.07
N THR A 374 3.30 0.52 9.12
CA THR A 374 4.62 0.06 8.68
C THR A 374 5.07 0.80 7.43
N GLY A 375 4.22 0.88 6.40
CA GLY A 375 4.56 1.45 5.10
C GLY A 375 4.29 2.94 4.92
N GLY A 376 3.57 3.60 5.84
CA GLY A 376 3.30 5.05 5.78
C GLY A 376 2.38 5.51 4.64
N ILE A 377 1.76 4.58 3.90
CA ILE A 377 0.83 4.89 2.80
C ILE A 377 -0.60 4.76 3.31
N ASP A 378 -1.42 5.77 3.08
CA ASP A 378 -2.86 5.68 3.34
C ASP A 378 -3.52 4.77 2.29
N LEU A 379 -4.13 3.68 2.75
CA LEU A 379 -4.78 2.68 1.91
C LEU A 379 -6.31 2.84 1.94
N PRO A 380 -6.92 3.61 1.02
CA PRO A 380 -8.36 3.87 1.05
C PRO A 380 -9.16 2.61 0.67
N VAL A 381 -9.88 2.07 1.64
CA VAL A 381 -10.79 0.93 1.45
C VAL A 381 -12.16 1.44 0.99
N VAL A 382 -12.42 1.37 -0.32
CA VAL A 382 -13.65 1.88 -0.94
C VAL A 382 -14.33 0.83 -1.80
N PHE A 383 -15.66 0.81 -1.74
CA PHE A 383 -16.51 0.04 -2.65
C PHE A 383 -16.73 0.81 -3.95
N GLU A 384 -16.85 0.07 -5.05
CA GLU A 384 -17.26 0.58 -6.36
C GLU A 384 -18.55 -0.10 -6.81
N ALA A 385 -19.19 0.45 -7.85
CA ALA A 385 -20.41 -0.11 -8.43
C ALA A 385 -20.26 -1.60 -8.83
N GLY A 386 -19.07 -2.00 -9.27
CA GLY A 386 -18.76 -3.39 -9.61
C GLY A 386 -18.92 -4.37 -8.44
N ASP A 387 -18.66 -3.94 -7.20
CA ASP A 387 -18.76 -4.81 -6.03
C ASP A 387 -20.22 -5.10 -5.67
N ALA A 388 -21.11 -4.11 -5.85
CA ALA A 388 -22.55 -4.29 -5.70
C ALA A 388 -23.09 -5.25 -6.76
N VAL A 389 -22.65 -5.11 -8.02
CA VAL A 389 -23.00 -6.04 -9.11
C VAL A 389 -22.52 -7.45 -8.79
N TYR A 390 -21.30 -7.62 -8.29
CA TYR A 390 -20.78 -8.90 -7.85
C TYR A 390 -21.62 -9.53 -6.74
N GLY A 391 -22.00 -8.75 -5.71
CA GLY A 391 -22.89 -9.21 -4.64
C GLY A 391 -24.26 -9.65 -5.15
N LEU A 392 -24.84 -8.91 -6.10
CA LEU A 392 -26.11 -9.27 -6.75
C LEU A 392 -25.99 -10.55 -7.59
N ILE A 393 -24.89 -10.74 -8.31
CA ILE A 393 -24.62 -11.98 -9.06
C ILE A 393 -24.53 -13.16 -8.10
N LEU A 394 -23.77 -13.05 -7.01
CA LEU A 394 -23.67 -14.12 -6.01
C LEU A 394 -25.03 -14.45 -5.40
N LEU A 395 -25.82 -13.43 -5.07
CA LEU A 395 -27.17 -13.62 -4.52
C LEU A 395 -28.09 -14.32 -5.54
N GLY A 396 -28.06 -13.89 -6.80
CA GLY A 396 -28.86 -14.47 -7.89
C GLY A 396 -28.49 -15.92 -8.18
N VAL A 397 -27.19 -16.22 -8.27
CA VAL A 397 -26.68 -17.58 -8.47
C VAL A 397 -27.04 -18.46 -7.28
N GLY A 398 -26.82 -18.01 -6.04
CA GLY A 398 -27.21 -18.74 -4.84
C GLY A 398 -28.71 -19.02 -4.78
N ALA A 399 -29.53 -18.03 -5.13
CA ALA A 399 -30.99 -18.15 -5.18
C ALA A 399 -31.46 -19.15 -6.27
N LEU A 400 -30.77 -19.20 -7.41
CA LEU A 400 -31.00 -20.19 -8.48
C LEU A 400 -30.68 -21.61 -8.00
N PHE A 401 -29.53 -21.78 -7.34
CA PHE A 401 -29.14 -23.07 -6.76
C PHE A 401 -30.12 -23.55 -5.68
N ALA A 402 -30.64 -22.63 -4.86
CA ALA A 402 -31.66 -22.93 -3.85
C ALA A 402 -32.98 -23.50 -4.43
N LEU A 403 -33.24 -23.35 -5.73
CA LEU A 403 -34.42 -23.96 -6.38
C LEU A 403 -34.34 -25.49 -6.42
N LEU A 404 -33.14 -26.09 -6.46
CA LEU A 404 -32.95 -27.55 -6.50
C LEU A 404 -33.56 -28.26 -5.28
N PRO A 405 -33.15 -27.95 -4.03
CA PRO A 405 -33.75 -28.58 -2.86
C PRO A 405 -35.25 -28.25 -2.70
N ALA A 406 -35.67 -27.04 -3.10
CA ALA A 406 -37.07 -26.66 -3.10
C ALA A 406 -37.92 -27.51 -4.08
N ALA A 407 -37.37 -27.83 -5.27
CA ALA A 407 -38.01 -28.72 -6.24
C ALA A 407 -38.05 -30.18 -5.76
N LEU A 408 -37.03 -30.64 -5.04
CA LEU A 408 -37.05 -31.95 -4.39
C LEU A 408 -38.16 -32.03 -3.33
N ALA A 409 -38.33 -30.98 -2.50
CA ALA A 409 -39.43 -30.89 -1.53
C ALA A 409 -40.81 -30.90 -2.22
N TYR A 410 -40.95 -30.19 -3.35
CA TYR A 410 -42.18 -30.12 -4.14
C TYR A 410 -42.67 -31.50 -4.63
N ARG A 411 -41.74 -32.39 -4.98
CA ARG A 411 -42.03 -33.71 -5.57
C ARG A 411 -42.40 -34.81 -4.56
N GLN A 412 -42.23 -34.60 -3.24
CA GLN A 412 -42.49 -35.64 -2.24
C GLN A 412 -44.00 -35.99 -2.16
N SER A 413 -44.35 -37.28 -2.04
CA SER A 413 -45.76 -37.71 -1.87
C SER A 413 -46.14 -37.74 -0.38
N PRO A 414 -47.32 -37.21 0.02
CA PRO A 414 -47.80 -37.27 1.41
C PRO A 414 -47.94 -38.71 1.92
N LEU A 415 -48.43 -39.62 1.07
CA LEU A 415 -48.58 -41.05 1.39
C LEU A 415 -47.24 -41.74 1.61
N ALA A 416 -46.24 -41.42 0.78
CA ALA A 416 -44.89 -41.97 0.92
C ALA A 416 -44.13 -41.35 2.12
N ALA A 417 -44.45 -40.12 2.51
CA ALA A 417 -43.83 -39.46 3.65
C ALA A 417 -44.33 -39.99 5.01
N LEU A 418 -45.57 -40.48 5.07
CA LEU A 418 -46.18 -40.97 6.31
C LEU A 418 -46.00 -42.48 6.56
N ARG A 419 -45.69 -43.28 5.52
CA ARG A 419 -45.49 -44.73 5.63
C ARG A 419 -44.08 -45.18 6.02
N GLY A 420 -43.11 -44.25 6.08
CA GLY A 420 -41.69 -44.55 6.33
C GLY A 420 -40.90 -44.51 5.03
#